data_AF-A0AAU2QGX4-F1
#
_entry.id   AF-A0AAU2QGX4-F1
#
_cell.length_a   1.000
_cell.length_b   1.000
_cell.length_c   1.000
_cell.angle_alpha   90.00
_cell.angle_beta   90.00
_cell.angle_gamma   90.00
#
_symmetry.space_group_name_H-M   'P 1'
#
loop_
_entity.id
_entity.type
_entity.pdbx_description
1 polymer ?
#
loop_
_entity_poly.entity_id
_entity_poly.type
_entity_poly.pdbx_seq_one_letter_code
_entity_poly.pdbx_strand_id
1 'polypeptide(L)' 'MDGWSGPWPAIEQWWDRAHARRIARLQIATADGHAWLLVIEHGLWWAEAHYG' A
#
# COMPACT_ATOMS: atom_id res chain seq x y z
N MET A 1 9.11 18.60 -0.90
CA MET A 1 7.64 18.55 -0.69
C MET A 1 7.34 17.07 -0.54
N ASP A 2 7.64 16.58 0.64
CA ASP A 2 7.83 15.16 0.92
C ASP A 2 6.45 14.59 1.25
N GLY A 3 5.72 14.32 0.17
CA GLY A 3 4.31 14.00 0.18
C GLY A 3 4.06 12.64 0.79
N TRP A 4 4.02 12.59 2.11
CA TRP A 4 3.40 11.50 2.83
C TRP A 4 1.90 11.53 2.52
N SER A 5 1.46 10.62 1.67
CA SER A 5 0.05 10.35 1.51
C SER A 5 -0.26 9.14 2.40
N GLY A 6 -0.87 9.42 3.55
CA GLY A 6 -1.07 8.46 4.63
C GLY A 6 -1.75 7.15 4.21
N PRO A 7 -1.80 6.15 5.10
CA PRO A 7 -2.28 4.82 4.76
C PRO A 7 -3.74 4.87 4.27
N TRP A 8 -3.97 4.55 3.00
CA TRP A 8 -5.31 4.50 2.43
C TRP A 8 -5.86 3.06 2.52
N PRO A 9 -6.93 2.83 3.29
CA PRO A 9 -7.60 1.55 3.29
C PRO A 9 -8.31 1.33 1.95
N ALA A 10 -8.12 0.16 1.36
CA ALA A 10 -8.75 -0.26 0.11
C ALA A 10 -9.36 -1.66 0.27
N ILE A 11 -10.42 -1.92 -0.49
CA ILE A 11 -11.00 -3.26 -0.61
C ILE A 11 -10.71 -3.72 -2.04
N GLU A 12 -9.86 -4.72 -2.18
CA GLU A 12 -9.61 -5.36 -3.47
C GLU A 12 -10.65 -6.42 -3.76
N GLN A 13 -10.96 -6.61 -5.04
CA GLN A 13 -11.93 -7.59 -5.51
C GLN A 13 -13.30 -7.45 -4.81
N TRP A 14 -13.68 -6.22 -4.45
CA TRP A 14 -14.92 -5.92 -3.73
C TRP A 14 -16.19 -6.40 -4.47
N TRP A 15 -16.09 -6.58 -5.79
CA TRP A 15 -17.15 -7.11 -6.64
C TRP A 15 -17.38 -8.62 -6.46
N ASP A 16 -16.41 -9.35 -5.90
CA ASP A 16 -16.51 -10.78 -5.61
C ASP A 16 -16.48 -11.01 -4.09
N ARG A 17 -17.63 -11.38 -3.51
CA ARG A 17 -17.75 -11.57 -2.05
C ARG A 17 -16.86 -12.69 -1.49
N ALA A 18 -16.49 -13.68 -2.30
CA ALA A 18 -15.64 -14.78 -1.85
C ALA A 18 -14.15 -14.42 -1.87
N HIS A 19 -13.76 -13.50 -2.75
CA HIS A 19 -12.37 -13.06 -2.95
C HIS A 19 -12.11 -11.63 -2.48
N ALA A 20 -13.09 -10.95 -1.91
CA ALA A 20 -12.94 -9.60 -1.37
C ALA A 20 -11.85 -9.58 -0.29
N ARG A 21 -10.82 -8.76 -0.51
CA ARG A 21 -9.66 -8.62 0.39
C ARG A 21 -9.59 -7.21 0.91
N ARG A 22 -9.39 -7.07 2.22
CA ARG A 22 -9.22 -5.77 2.86
C ARG A 22 -7.74 -5.51 3.03
N ILE A 23 -7.24 -4.51 2.32
CA ILE A 23 -5.84 -4.11 2.36
C ILE A 23 -5.71 -2.66 2.81
N ALA A 24 -4.54 -2.30 3.34
CA ALA A 24 -4.13 -0.91 3.46
C ALA A 24 -2.88 -0.72 2.62
N ARG A 25 -2.83 0.35 1.84
CA ARG A 25 -1.64 0.71 1.07
C ARG A 25 -1.00 1.95 1.68
N LEU A 26 0.32 1.95 1.73
CA LEU A 26 1.11 3.04 2.28
C LEU A 26 2.23 3.39 1.30
N GLN A 27 2.33 4.67 0.96
CA GLN A 27 3.44 5.18 0.18
C GLN A 27 4.47 5.86 1.10
N ILE A 28 5.72 5.41 1.03
CA ILE A 28 6.83 5.95 1.81
C ILE A 28 7.85 6.54 0.85
N ALA A 29 8.18 7.82 1.00
CA ALA A 29 9.34 8.42 0.36
C ALA A 29 10.56 8.28 1.27
N THR A 30 11.69 7.87 0.71
CA THR A 30 12.97 7.76 1.42
C THR A 30 13.81 9.01 1.19
N ALA A 31 14.73 9.29 2.12
CA ALA A 31 15.58 10.48 2.07
C ALA A 31 16.53 10.50 0.85
N ASP A 32 16.79 9.33 0.25
CA ASP A 32 17.56 9.15 -0.98
C ASP A 32 16.78 9.44 -2.28
N GLY A 33 15.49 9.78 -2.18
CA GLY A 33 14.64 10.13 -3.33
C GLY A 33 13.85 8.96 -3.91
N HIS A 34 14.01 7.75 -3.37
CA HIS A 34 13.18 6.62 -3.74
C HIS A 34 11.80 6.66 -3.07
N ALA A 35 10.88 5.86 -3.61
CA ALA A 35 9.56 5.65 -3.03
C ALA A 35 9.19 4.17 -2.99
N TRP A 36 8.57 3.75 -1.89
CA TRP A 36 8.07 2.41 -1.67
C TRP A 36 6.55 2.43 -1.60
N LEU A 37 5.93 1.48 -2.27
CA LEU A 37 4.53 1.15 -2.05
C LEU A 37 4.46 -0.12 -1.20
N LEU A 38 3.88 0.00 -0.01
CA LEU A 38 3.66 -1.11 0.91
C LEU A 38 2.18 -1.48 0.94
N VAL A 39 1.90 -2.78 1.05
CA VAL A 39 0.56 -3.32 1.28
C VAL A 39 0.54 -4.03 2.62
N ILE A 40 -0.54 -3.83 3.35
CA ILE A 40 -0.84 -4.53 4.59
C ILE A 40 -2.15 -5.28 4.41
N GLU A 41 -2.11 -6.59 4.59
CA GLU A 41 -3.30 -7.45 4.56
C GLU A 41 -3.26 -8.38 5.78
N HIS A 42 -4.34 -8.42 6.58
CA HIS A 42 -4.42 -9.27 7.77
C HIS A 42 -3.22 -9.15 8.74
N GLY A 43 -2.56 -7.98 8.78
CA GLY A 43 -1.36 -7.74 9.60
C GLY A 43 -0.03 -8.16 8.96
N LEU A 44 -0.05 -8.75 7.76
CA LEU A 44 1.13 -9.07 6.98
C LEU A 44 1.50 -7.91 6.05
N TRP A 45 2.80 -7.64 5.92
CA TRP A 45 3.33 -6.54 5.13
C TRP A 45 4.02 -7.05 3.87
N TRP A 46 3.78 -6.38 2.75
CA TRP A 46 4.35 -6.68 1.44
C TRP A 46 4.86 -5.40 0.80
N ALA A 47 6.01 -5.47 0.12
CA ALA A 47 6.49 -4.39 -0.73
C ALA A 47 6.00 -4.63 -2.16
N GLU A 48 5.06 -3.81 -2.65
CA GLU A 48 4.47 -3.95 -3.99
C GLU A 48 5.40 -3.42 -5.08
N ALA A 49 6.12 -2.32 -4.83
CA ALA A 49 7.02 -1.72 -5.80
C ALA A 49 8.03 -0.77 -5.15
N HIS A 50 9.21 -0.68 -5.77
CA HIS A 50 10.22 0.33 -5.53
C HIS A 50 10.31 1.24 -6.75
N TYR A 51 10.08 2.54 -6.55
CA TYR A 51 10.25 3.56 -7.57
C TYR A 51 11.55 4.31 -7.29
N GLY A 52 12.43 4.36 -8.29
CA GLY A 52 13.72 5.05 -8.27
C GLY A 52 14.12 5.54 -9.65
#